data_AF-A0A4U9VMY3-F1
#
_entry.id   AF-A0A4U9VMY3-F1
#
_cell.length_a   1.000
_cell.length_b   1.000
_cell.length_c   1.000
_cell.angle_alpha   90.00
_cell.angle_beta   90.00
_cell.angle_gamma   90.00
#
_symmetry.space_group_name_H-M   'P 1'
#
loop_
_entity.id
_entity.type
_entity.pdbx_description
1 polymer ?
#
loop_
_entity_poly.entity_id
_entity_poly.type
_entity_poly.pdbx_seq_one_letter_code
_entity_poly.pdbx_strand_id
1 'polypeptide(L)' 'MQLNYRLGESWQAQIDPSAVAASRTLAGSRYDLVERNNQIVLEYQKQTLIQLALPIK' A
#
# COMPACT_ATOMS: atom_id res chain seq x y z
N MET A 1 5.74 -9.18 -6.87
CA MET A 1 5.09 -9.38 -8.18
C MET A 1 3.89 -8.45 -8.21
N GLN A 2 3.80 -7.55 -9.20
CA GLN A 2 2.79 -6.50 -9.27
C GLN A 2 2.12 -6.54 -10.64
N LEU A 3 0.79 -6.49 -10.67
CA LEU A 3 -0.01 -6.36 -11.88
C LEU A 3 -0.58 -4.94 -11.92
N ASN A 4 -0.31 -4.20 -12.99
CA ASN A 4 -0.86 -2.87 -13.22
C ASN A 4 -1.77 -2.92 -14.44
N TYR A 5 -2.97 -2.35 -14.33
CA TYR A 5 -3.96 -2.31 -15.41
C TYR A 5 -4.36 -0.86 -15.68
N ARG A 6 -4.22 -0.43 -16.93
CA ARG A 6 -4.51 0.94 -17.36
C ARG A 6 -5.85 0.96 -18.10
N LEU A 7 -6.85 1.59 -17.47
CA LEU A 7 -8.16 1.77 -18.07
C LEU A 7 -8.08 2.75 -19.25
N GLY A 8 -8.67 2.38 -20.39
CA GLY A 8 -8.67 3.20 -21.60
C GLY A 8 -7.51 2.95 -22.57
N GLU A 9 -6.52 2.12 -22.20
CA GLU A 9 -5.48 1.64 -23.11
C GLU A 9 -5.85 0.25 -23.68
N SER A 10 -5.47 -0.01 -24.94
CA SER A 10 -5.65 -1.33 -25.54
C SER A 10 -4.84 -2.39 -24.80
N TRP A 11 -5.36 -3.62 -24.73
CA TRP A 11 -4.64 -4.74 -24.11
C TRP A 11 -3.27 -4.99 -24.75
N GLN A 12 -3.18 -4.87 -26.08
CA GLN A 12 -1.93 -5.06 -26.82
C GLN A 12 -0.83 -4.10 -26.36
N ALA A 13 -1.18 -2.83 -26.12
CA ALA A 13 -0.23 -1.82 -25.64
C ALA A 13 0.24 -2.10 -24.19
N GLN A 14 -0.58 -2.78 -23.37
CA GLN A 14 -0.25 -3.07 -21.98
C GLN A 14 0.70 -4.28 -21.81
N ILE A 15 0.74 -5.17 -22.81
CA ILE A 15 1.62 -6.36 -22.82
C ILE A 15 2.86 -6.19 -23.70
N ASP A 16 2.97 -5.06 -24.41
CA ASP A 16 4.10 -4.76 -25.29
C ASP A 16 5.30 -4.23 -24.49
N PRO A 17 6.48 -4.89 -24.54
CA PRO A 17 7.69 -4.42 -23.87
C PRO A 17 8.14 -3.01 -24.31
N SER A 18 7.84 -2.60 -25.55
CA SER A 18 8.22 -1.29 -26.06
C SER A 18 7.46 -0.14 -25.40
N ALA A 19 6.25 -0.39 -24.88
CA ALA A 19 5.40 0.60 -24.22
C ALA A 19 5.86 0.96 -22.78
N VAL A 20 6.80 0.21 -22.22
CA VAL A 20 7.32 0.42 -20.86
C VAL A 20 8.02 1.78 -20.73
N ALA A 21 8.76 2.20 -21.75
CA ALA A 21 9.47 3.49 -21.74
C ALA A 21 8.50 4.66 -21.64
N ALA A 22 7.39 4.62 -22.39
CA ALA A 22 6.34 5.64 -22.36
C ALA A 22 5.64 5.68 -20.99
N SER A 23 5.43 4.52 -20.36
CA SER A 23 4.78 4.42 -19.04
C SER A 23 5.57 5.10 -17.92
N ARG A 24 6.91 5.21 -18.04
CA ARG A 24 7.79 5.86 -17.06
C ARG A 24 7.94 7.38 -17.26
N THR A 25 7.30 7.94 -18.28
CA THR A 25 7.28 9.40 -18.49
C THR A 25 6.32 10.08 -17.53
N LEU A 26 6.50 11.37 -17.26
CA LEU A 26 5.60 12.13 -16.38
C LEU A 26 4.12 12.06 -16.83
N ALA A 27 3.88 12.13 -18.14
CA ALA A 27 2.54 12.01 -18.70
C ALA A 27 1.96 10.59 -18.58
N GLY A 28 2.83 9.57 -18.59
CA GLY A 28 2.50 8.16 -18.42
C GLY A 28 2.27 7.74 -16.97
N SER A 29 2.93 8.40 -16.01
CA SER A 29 2.80 8.13 -14.57
C SER A 29 1.65 8.88 -13.88
N ARG A 30 0.90 9.71 -14.60
CA ARG A 30 -0.17 10.55 -14.03
C ARG A 30 -1.31 9.77 -13.35
N TYR A 31 -1.45 8.49 -13.66
CA TYR A 31 -2.45 7.59 -13.08
C TYR A 31 -1.83 6.51 -12.19
N ASP A 32 -0.53 6.61 -11.90
CA ASP A 32 0.14 5.65 -11.03
C ASP A 32 -0.41 5.77 -9.60
N LEU A 33 -0.44 4.64 -8.90
CA LEU A 33 -0.85 4.62 -7.50
C LEU A 33 0.14 5.44 -6.66
N VAL A 34 -0.38 6.07 -5.61
CA VAL A 34 0.46 6.83 -4.68
C VAL A 34 1.48 5.89 -4.03
N GLU A 35 2.76 6.25 -4.12
CA GLU A 35 3.83 5.53 -3.44
C GLU A 35 3.79 5.84 -1.94
N ARG A 36 3.34 4.85 -1.15
CA ARG A 36 3.20 4.95 0.30
C ARG A 36 3.32 3.59 0.97
N ASN A 37 3.55 3.58 2.28
CA ASN A 37 3.34 2.39 3.08
C ASN A 37 1.83 2.21 3.38
N ASN A 38 1.24 1.11 2.91
CA ASN A 38 -0.16 0.75 3.18
C ASN A 38 -0.30 -0.18 4.40
N GLN A 39 0.79 -0.53 5.07
CA GLN A 39 0.75 -1.32 6.30
C GLN A 39 0.33 -0.43 7.47
N ILE A 40 -0.66 -0.88 8.22
CA ILE A 40 -1.08 -0.23 9.46
C ILE A 40 -0.07 -0.64 10.53
N VAL A 41 0.78 0.30 10.95
CA VAL A 41 1.73 0.09 12.04
C VAL A 41 0.97 0.17 13.36
N LEU A 42 0.93 -0.95 14.08
CA LEU A 42 0.28 -1.04 15.37
C LEU A 42 1.34 -1.09 16.48
N GLU A 43 1.11 -0.33 17.55
CA GLU A 43 1.88 -0.44 18.79
C GLU A 43 1.06 -1.21 19.82
N TYR A 44 1.72 -2.12 20.55
CA TYR A 44 1.09 -2.87 21.62
C TYR A 44 1.30 -2.17 22.96
N GLN A 45 0.22 -1.80 23.62
CA GLN A 45 0.23 -1.35 25.01
C GLN A 45 -0.42 -2.43 25.90
N LYS A 46 0.36 -2.98 26.84
CA LYS A 46 -0.18 -3.95 27.81
C LYS A 46 -1.20 -3.26 28.72
N GLN A 47 -2.45 -3.72 28.68
CA GLN A 47 -3.49 -3.25 29.57
C GLN A 47 -3.41 -3.97 30.93
N THR A 48 -3.45 -3.22 32.03
CA THR A 48 -3.56 -3.80 33.38
C THR A 48 -5.00 -4.24 33.61
N LEU A 49 -5.26 -5.55 33.53
CA LEU A 49 -6.60 -6.13 33.64
C LEU A 49 -7.09 -6.28 35.09
N ILE A 50 -6.18 -6.39 36.04
CA ILE A 50 -6.51 -6.61 37.45
C ILE A 50 -5.58 -5.75 38.32
N GLN A 51 -6.16 -4.97 39.21
CA GLN A 51 -5.46 -4.29 40.30
C GLN A 51 -5.91 -4.94 41.61
N LEU A 52 -5.04 -5.75 42.23
CA LEU A 52 -5.27 -6.28 43.57
C LEU A 52 -4.71 -5.30 44.60
N ALA A 53 -5.57 -4.86 45.52
CA ALA A 53 -5.17 -4.21 46.76
C ALA A 53 -5.49 -5.15 47.93
N LEU A 54 -4.55 -5.31 48.86
CA LEU A 54 -4.75 -6.11 50.07
C LEU A 54 -5.44 -5.25 51.15
N PRO A 55 -6.47 -5.78 51.84
CA PRO A 55 -7.07 -5.08 52.96
C PRO A 55 -6.10 -5.04 54.15
N ILE A 56 -6.03 -3.89 54.80
CA ILE A 56 -5.25 -3.70 56.03
C ILE A 56 -6.05 -4.30 57.18
N LYS A 57 -5.36 -5.03 58.06
CA LYS A 57 -5.89 -5.84 59.15
C LYS A 57 -6.49 -5.01 60.28
#